data_AF-A0A1V4TZ85-F1
#
_entry.id   AF-A0A1V4TZ85-F1
#
_cell.length_a   1.000
_cell.length_b   1.000
_cell.length_c   1.000
_cell.angle_alpha   90.00
_cell.angle_beta   90.00
_cell.angle_gamma   90.00
#
_symmetry.space_group_name_H-M   'P 1'
#
loop_
_entity.id
_entity.type
_entity.pdbx_description
1 polymer ?
#
loop_
_entity_poly.entity_id
_entity_poly.type
_entity_poly.pdbx_seq_one_letter_code
_entity_poly.pdbx_strand_id
1 'polypeptide(L)'
;MLKADFVGRNIAEFMSDDGERGIIGRYRGVLRTGIPFSGSGKRSQHLGNRWLDVTCFRVGSGLGIVTRDITRLMEAEEELRAANAKLTAAEKALREQCGQPDGREKGSGEGR
;
A
#
# COMPACT_ATOMS: atom_id res chain seq x y z
N MET A 1 -9.52 -1.95 24.67
CA MET A 1 -9.72 -0.50 24.75
C MET A 1 -11.15 -0.19 24.34
N LEU A 2 -11.90 0.47 25.21
CA LEU A 2 -13.30 0.84 25.01
C LEU A 2 -13.39 2.28 24.52
N LYS A 3 -14.50 2.63 23.85
CA LYS A 3 -14.75 4.00 23.35
C LYS A 3 -14.63 5.06 24.46
N ALA A 4 -15.07 4.73 25.68
CA ALA A 4 -15.05 5.63 26.83
C ALA A 4 -13.64 6.04 27.26
N ASP A 5 -12.62 5.23 26.95
CA ASP A 5 -11.24 5.46 27.36
C ASP A 5 -10.56 6.63 26.62
N PHE A 6 -11.21 7.17 25.58
CA PHE A 6 -10.68 8.21 24.70
C PHE A 6 -11.47 9.51 24.70
N VAL A 7 -12.76 9.47 25.06
CA VAL A 7 -13.62 10.66 25.01
C VAL A 7 -13.22 11.63 26.11
N GLY A 8 -13.04 12.91 25.76
CA GLY A 8 -12.63 13.96 26.70
C GLY A 8 -11.13 14.01 27.00
N ARG A 9 -10.34 13.09 26.45
CA ARG A 9 -8.88 13.07 26.59
C ARG A 9 -8.19 13.79 25.44
N ASN A 10 -7.00 14.31 25.71
CA ASN A 10 -6.19 14.89 24.67
C ASN A 10 -5.61 13.79 23.77
N ILE A 11 -5.76 13.92 22.45
CA ILE A 11 -5.26 12.94 21.48
C ILE A 11 -3.75 12.70 21.56
N ALA A 12 -2.98 13.70 21.99
CA ALA A 12 -1.53 13.59 22.18
C ALA A 12 -1.13 12.74 23.40
N GLU A 13 -2.06 12.44 24.32
CA GLU A 13 -1.75 11.58 25.48
C GLU A 13 -1.65 10.10 25.12
N PHE A 14 -2.27 9.66 24.03
CA PHE A 14 -2.34 8.25 23.66
C PHE A 14 -1.85 7.97 22.24
N MET A 15 -1.62 9.00 21.42
CA MET A 15 -0.89 8.85 20.16
C MET A 15 0.58 9.19 20.38
N SER A 16 1.47 8.23 20.19
CA SER A 16 2.90 8.54 20.05
C SER A 16 3.11 9.39 18.81
N ASP A 17 3.75 10.53 19.00
CA ASP A 17 3.97 11.54 17.97
C ASP A 17 5.44 11.92 17.91
N ASP A 18 6.00 12.02 16.71
CA ASP A 18 7.36 12.52 16.46
C ASP A 18 7.44 14.07 16.58
N GLY A 19 6.59 14.68 17.41
CA GLY A 19 6.47 16.13 17.61
C GLY A 19 5.87 16.88 16.41
N GLU A 20 6.33 18.11 16.14
CA GLU A 20 5.74 18.97 15.08
C GLU A 20 5.79 18.37 13.66
N ARG A 21 6.71 17.45 13.40
CA ARG A 21 6.79 16.71 12.11
C ARG A 21 5.91 15.47 12.06
N GLY A 22 5.31 15.10 13.19
CA GLY A 22 4.47 13.94 13.34
C GLY A 22 3.03 14.15 12.86
N ILE A 23 2.15 13.24 13.27
CA ILE A 23 0.74 13.26 12.88
C ILE A 23 -0.02 14.38 13.61
N ILE A 24 0.34 14.67 14.87
CA ILE A 24 -0.34 15.71 15.66
C ILE A 24 0.01 17.10 15.15
N GLY A 25 1.27 17.33 14.76
CA GLY A 25 1.66 18.57 14.08
C GLY A 25 0.84 18.83 12.82
N ARG A 26 0.60 17.80 12.01
CA ARG A 26 -0.26 17.88 10.82
C ARG A 26 -1.72 18.18 11.18
N TYR A 27 -2.27 17.53 12.20
CA TYR A 27 -3.64 17.81 12.68
C TYR A 27 -3.82 19.26 13.15
N ARG A 28 -2.83 19.80 13.87
CA ARG A 28 -2.81 21.22 14.26
C ARG A 28 -2.74 22.13 13.04
N GLY A 29 -1.98 21.74 12.02
CA GLY A 29 -1.97 22.41 10.72
C GLY A 29 -3.37 22.54 10.12
N VAL A 30 -4.12 21.43 10.03
CA VAL A 30 -5.51 21.42 9.50
C VAL A 30 -6.44 22.32 10.31
N LEU A 31 -6.34 22.30 11.64
CA LEU A 31 -7.15 23.18 12.50
C LEU A 31 -6.87 24.66 12.24
N ARG A 32 -5.59 25.01 12.07
CA ARG A 32 -5.14 26.40 11.85
C ARG A 32 -5.46 26.91 10.45
N THR A 33 -5.18 26.11 9.42
CA THR A 33 -5.28 26.54 8.02
C THR A 33 -6.61 26.19 7.38
N GLY A 34 -7.31 25.19 7.90
CA GLY A 34 -8.49 24.60 7.28
C GLY A 34 -8.19 23.70 6.07
N ILE A 35 -6.92 23.57 5.67
CA ILE A 35 -6.53 22.75 4.51
C ILE A 35 -6.50 21.29 4.96
N PRO A 36 -7.30 20.39 4.35
CA PRO A 36 -7.30 18.98 4.70
C PRO A 36 -6.00 18.30 4.25
N PHE A 37 -5.66 17.18 4.89
CA PHE A 37 -4.63 16.29 4.37
C PHE A 37 -5.12 14.85 4.34
N SER A 38 -4.57 14.09 3.39
CA SER A 38 -4.72 12.64 3.32
C SER A 38 -3.35 11.98 3.18
N GLY A 39 -3.22 10.75 3.65
CA GLY A 39 -2.00 9.97 3.45
C GLY A 39 -2.15 8.53 3.89
N SER A 40 -1.65 7.63 3.06
CA SER A 40 -1.54 6.21 3.34
C SER A 40 -0.15 5.85 3.86
N GLY A 41 -0.07 4.93 4.81
CA GLY A 41 1.22 4.35 5.18
C GLY A 41 1.12 3.28 6.25
N LYS A 42 2.21 2.51 6.37
CA LYS A 42 2.37 1.52 7.43
C LYS A 42 2.49 2.22 8.77
N ARG A 43 1.77 1.74 9.78
CA ARG A 43 1.83 2.24 11.16
C ARG A 43 2.09 1.05 12.07
N SER A 44 3.15 1.13 12.88
CA SER A 44 3.56 -0.01 13.74
C SER A 44 3.29 0.21 15.23
N GLN A 45 3.13 1.47 15.69
CA GLN A 45 3.32 1.77 17.11
C GLN A 45 2.12 1.45 18.02
N HIS A 46 0.87 1.53 17.53
CA HIS A 46 -0.32 1.34 18.39
C HIS A 46 -1.44 0.47 17.80
N LEU A 47 -1.52 0.33 16.47
CA LEU A 47 -2.61 -0.38 15.79
C LEU A 47 -2.22 -1.80 15.30
N GLY A 48 -1.05 -2.29 15.69
CA GLY A 48 -0.42 -3.44 15.05
C GLY A 48 0.05 -3.07 13.63
N ASN A 49 0.84 -3.94 13.01
CA ASN A 49 1.51 -3.71 11.73
C ASN A 49 0.51 -3.57 10.55
N ARG A 50 -0.21 -2.46 10.48
CA ARG A 50 -1.30 -2.24 9.53
C ARG A 50 -0.97 -1.11 8.57
N TRP A 51 -1.52 -1.21 7.37
CA TRP A 51 -1.58 -0.10 6.44
C TRP A 51 -2.84 0.69 6.69
N LEU A 52 -2.67 1.97 6.99
CA LEU A 52 -3.79 2.87 7.25
C LEU A 52 -3.79 3.97 6.21
N ASP A 53 -4.97 4.22 5.65
CA ASP A 53 -5.27 5.43 4.92
C ASP A 53 -6.00 6.40 5.86
N VAL A 54 -5.42 7.57 6.06
CA VAL A 54 -5.90 8.56 7.02
C VAL A 54 -6.23 9.84 6.27
N THR A 55 -7.46 10.32 6.44
CA THR A 55 -7.91 11.63 5.97
C THR A 55 -8.29 12.48 7.17
N CYS A 56 -7.75 13.69 7.22
CA CYS A 56 -8.00 14.66 8.27
C CYS A 56 -8.50 15.97 7.68
N PHE A 57 -9.58 16.50 8.26
CA PHE A 57 -10.25 17.72 7.79
C PHE A 57 -10.85 18.49 8.97
N ARG A 58 -11.03 19.80 8.81
CA ARG A 58 -11.65 20.64 9.83
C ARG A 58 -13.18 20.53 9.77
N VAL A 59 -13.83 20.43 10.91
CA VAL A 59 -15.31 20.43 11.05
C VAL A 59 -15.71 21.46 12.09
N GLY A 60 -16.24 22.60 11.65
CA GLY A 60 -16.50 23.74 12.54
C GLY A 60 -15.21 24.19 13.24
N SER A 61 -15.23 24.21 14.58
CA SER A 61 -14.06 24.47 15.42
C SER A 61 -13.23 23.21 15.75
N GLY A 62 -13.69 22.03 15.32
CA GLY A 62 -13.08 20.74 15.61
C GLY A 62 -12.39 20.09 14.42
N LEU A 63 -11.95 18.86 14.64
CA LEU A 63 -11.23 18.05 13.68
C LEU A 63 -11.96 16.74 13.42
N GLY A 64 -12.18 16.44 12.13
CA GLY A 64 -12.63 15.13 11.66
C GLY A 64 -11.43 14.31 11.19
N ILE A 65 -11.33 13.07 11.67
CA ILE A 65 -10.33 12.11 11.20
C ILE A 65 -11.06 10.84 10.77
N VAL A 66 -10.85 10.45 9.52
CA VAL A 66 -11.32 9.17 8.97
C VAL A 66 -10.10 8.30 8.76
N THR A 67 -10.12 7.09 9.34
CA THR A 67 -9.06 6.10 9.18
C THR A 67 -9.65 4.84 8.58
N ARG A 68 -9.07 4.39 7.47
CA ARG A 68 -9.42 3.14 6.79
C ARG A 68 -8.25 2.19 6.86
N ASP A 69 -8.51 0.97 7.30
CA ASP A 69 -7.53 -0.12 7.21
C ASP A 69 -7.47 -0.62 5.76
N ILE A 70 -6.31 -0.45 5.13
CA ILE A 70 -6.05 -0.88 3.75
C ILE A 70 -5.06 -2.05 3.70
N THR A 71 -4.80 -2.71 4.83
CA THR A 71 -3.82 -3.82 4.89
C THR A 71 -4.14 -4.91 3.88
N ARG A 72 -5.41 -5.37 3.85
CA ARG A 72 -5.87 -6.39 2.89
C ARG A 72 -5.76 -5.95 1.43
N LEU A 73 -5.92 -4.65 1.17
CA LEU A 73 -5.78 -4.11 -0.18
C LEU A 73 -4.32 -4.18 -0.63
N MET A 74 -3.39 -3.80 0.25
CA MET A 74 -1.95 -3.86 -0.04
C MET A 74 -1.46 -5.31 -0.20
N GLU A 75 -1.97 -6.24 0.62
CA GLU A 75 -1.67 -7.68 0.51
C GLU A 75 -2.15 -8.25 -0.83
N ALA A 76 -3.40 -7.96 -1.22
CA ALA A 76 -3.95 -8.40 -2.50
C ALA A 76 -3.21 -7.80 -3.70
N GLU A 77 -2.78 -6.54 -3.62
CA GLU A 77 -1.97 -5.91 -4.67
C GLU A 77 -0.60 -6.59 -4.82
N GLU A 78 0.04 -6.94 -3.71
CA GLU A 78 1.33 -7.64 -3.72
C GLU A 78 1.19 -9.05 -4.31
N GLU A 79 0.15 -9.79 -3.92
CA GLU A 79 -0.16 -11.11 -4.47
C GLU A 79 -0.39 -11.04 -5.99
N LEU A 80 -1.16 -10.06 -6.44
CA LEU A 80 -1.41 -9.84 -7.87
C LEU A 80 -0.12 -9.49 -8.62
N ARG A 81 0.73 -8.64 -8.04
CA ARG A 81 2.03 -8.27 -8.63
C ARG A 81 2.94 -9.49 -8.75
N ALA A 82 3.00 -10.32 -7.72
CA ALA A 82 3.79 -11.55 -7.71
C ALA A 82 3.27 -12.57 -8.74
N ALA A 83 1.95 -12.72 -8.88
CA ALA A 83 1.35 -13.59 -9.89
C ALA A 83 1.67 -13.12 -11.32
N ASN A 84 1.51 -11.82 -11.59
CA ASN A 84 1.83 -11.23 -12.90
C ASN A 84 3.31 -11.41 -13.25
N ALA A 85 4.22 -11.17 -12.31
CA ALA A 85 5.65 -11.38 -12.54
C ALA A 85 5.98 -12.83 -12.93
N LYS A 86 5.34 -13.82 -12.29
CA LYS A 86 5.50 -15.24 -12.64
C LYS A 86 4.96 -15.55 -14.03
N LEU A 87 3.80 -15.01 -14.38
CA LEU A 87 3.20 -15.20 -15.71
C LEU A 87 4.09 -14.61 -16.82
N THR A 88 4.56 -13.38 -16.66
CA THR A 88 5.46 -12.74 -17.63
C THR A 88 6.78 -13.51 -17.77
N ALA A 89 7.33 -14.02 -16.67
CA ALA A 89 8.54 -14.85 -16.71
C ALA A 89 8.30 -16.18 -17.46
N ALA A 90 7.16 -16.83 -17.22
CA ALA A 90 6.80 -18.07 -17.90
C ALA A 90 6.52 -17.85 -19.40
N GLU A 91 5.82 -16.78 -19.76
CA GLU A 91 5.57 -16.40 -21.16
C GLU A 91 6.88 -16.16 -21.91
N LYS A 92 7.81 -15.41 -21.29
CA LYS A 92 9.13 -15.16 -21.87
C LYS A 92 9.91 -16.45 -22.07
N ALA A 93 9.93 -17.34 -21.07
CA ALA A 93 10.61 -18.63 -21.15
C ALA A 93 10.02 -19.54 -22.25
N LEU A 94 8.69 -19.57 -22.39
CA LEU A 94 8.02 -20.33 -23.45
C LEU A 94 8.34 -19.77 -24.83
N ARG A 95 8.33 -18.45 -24.99
CA ARG A 95 8.70 -17.79 -26.25
C ARG A 95 10.15 -18.09 -26.65
N GLU A 96 11.05 -18.14 -25.68
CA GLU A 96 12.46 -18.50 -25.91
C GLU A 96 12.62 -19.98 -26.27
N GLN A 97 11.85 -20.89 -25.65
CA GLN A 97 11.86 -22.32 -25.98
C GLN A 97 11.24 -22.63 -27.36
N CYS A 98 10.11 -22.00 -27.70
CA CYS A 98 9.45 -22.17 -28.99
C CYS A 98 10.11 -21.37 -30.13
N GLY A 99 11.04 -20.47 -29.82
CA GLY A 99 11.76 -19.64 -30.79
C GLY A 99 12.90 -20.34 -31.54
N GLN A 100 13.21 -21.61 -31.25
CA GLN A 100 14.14 -22.40 -32.06
C GLN A 100 13.36 -23.33 -33.02
N PRO A 101 13.32 -23.04 -34.34
CA PRO A 101 12.92 -24.07 -35.28
C PRO A 101 13.98 -25.17 -35.28
N ASP A 102 13.56 -26.37 -34.90
CA ASP A 102 14.26 -27.61 -35.15
C ASP A 102 14.35 -27.81 -36.67
N GLY A 103 15.44 -27.34 -37.25
CA GLY A 103 15.77 -27.48 -38.66
C GLY A 103 16.86 -28.53 -38.88
N ARG A 104 16.78 -29.69 -38.23
CA ARG A 104 17.54 -30.88 -38.64
C ARG A 104 16.62 -31.89 -39.32
N GLU A 105 16.31 -31.66 -40.59
CA GLU A 105 16.13 -32.77 -41.52
C GLU A 105 17.37 -32.87 -42.41
N LYS A 106 18.32 -33.68 -41.95
CA LYS A 106 19.27 -34.34 -42.83
C LYS A 106 18.53 -35.51 -43.50
N GLY A 107 18.19 -35.35 -44.77
CA GLY A 107 18.06 -36.45 -45.74
C GLY A 107 18.69 -35.94 -47.02
N SER A 108 19.96 -36.22 -47.31
CA SER A 108 20.42 -37.49 -47.89
C SER A 108 19.39 -38.03 -48.89
N GLY A 109 19.65 -37.74 -50.15
CA GLY A 109 18.89 -38.19 -51.30
C GLY A 109 19.75 -37.97 -52.55
N GLU A 110 20.79 -38.80 -52.67
CA GLU A 110 21.49 -39.07 -53.94
C GLU A 110 20.47 -39.35 -55.05
N GLY A 111 20.71 -38.84 -56.26
CA GLY A 111 19.86 -39.22 -57.39
C GLY A 111 20.11 -38.48 -58.70
N ARG A 112 21.24 -38.82 -59.34
CA ARG A 112 21.55 -38.78 -60.80
C ARG A 112 21.60 -37.45 -61.55
#